data_AF-A0A8J5R1Y5-F1
#
_entry.id   AF-A0A8J5R1Y5-F1
#
_cell.length_a   1.000
_cell.length_b   1.000
_cell.length_c   1.000
_cell.angle_alpha   90.00
_cell.angle_beta   90.00
_cell.angle_gamma   90.00
#
_symmetry.space_group_name_H-M   'P 1'
#
loop_
_entity.id
_entity.type
_entity.pdbx_description
1 polymer ?
#
loop_
_entity_poly.entity_id
_entity_poly.type
_entity_poly.pdbx_seq_one_letter_code
_entity_poly.pdbx_strand_id
1 'polypeptide(L)'
;MKSIIIILPVTIFFHFISLSGCNNFTDQTDRVKSANDILIRNILLKMSNGELEKSDENLIELIKRGINEEANFVKNTKSNPRASSQAGALKAQSLVAEVTAAYTRAIFKSKSPEEAHGVLKRFQNTILMIVEFTKQGKFSLQ
;
A
#
# COMPACT_ATOMS: atom_id res chain seq x y z
N MET A 1 -35.34 5.19 -10.26
CA MET A 1 -33.95 4.76 -10.55
C MET A 1 -33.21 4.75 -9.21
N LYS A 2 -32.85 3.56 -8.69
CA LYS A 2 -32.18 3.44 -7.38
C LYS A 2 -30.67 3.52 -7.61
N SER A 3 -30.06 4.63 -7.20
CA SER A 3 -28.60 4.77 -7.13
C SER A 3 -28.08 3.81 -6.06
N ILE A 4 -27.46 2.71 -6.50
CA ILE A 4 -26.73 1.80 -5.61
C ILE A 4 -25.37 2.48 -5.35
N ILE A 5 -25.31 3.25 -4.27
CA ILE A 5 -24.05 3.72 -3.71
C ILE A 5 -23.38 2.47 -3.12
N ILE A 6 -22.43 1.90 -3.86
CA ILE A 6 -21.58 0.82 -3.35
C ILE A 6 -20.60 1.46 -2.36
N ILE A 7 -21.08 1.71 -1.14
CA ILE A 7 -20.24 1.94 0.04
C ILE A 7 -19.69 0.55 0.40
N LEU A 8 -18.67 0.09 -0.32
CA LEU A 8 -17.89 -1.06 0.12
C LEU A 8 -17.33 -0.69 1.51
N PRO A 9 -17.63 -1.47 2.54
CA PRO A 9 -17.37 -1.05 3.90
C PRO A 9 -15.86 -1.09 4.13
N VAL A 10 -15.32 0.07 4.53
CA VAL A 10 -14.00 0.24 5.14
C VAL A 10 -13.75 -0.78 6.27
N THR A 11 -14.80 -1.43 6.77
CA THR A 11 -14.80 -2.53 7.74
C THR A 11 -14.04 -3.79 7.30
N ILE A 12 -14.02 -4.17 6.01
CA ILE A 12 -13.22 -5.34 5.57
C ILE A 12 -11.72 -5.06 5.70
N PHE A 13 -11.33 -3.79 5.52
CA PHE A 13 -9.95 -3.34 5.67
C PHE A 13 -9.52 -3.30 7.14
N PHE A 14 -10.42 -2.91 8.06
CA PHE A 14 -10.16 -2.98 9.50
C PHE A 14 -10.05 -4.40 10.05
N HIS A 15 -10.76 -5.38 9.48
CA HIS A 15 -10.60 -6.78 9.88
C HIS A 15 -9.21 -7.35 9.51
N PHE A 16 -8.58 -6.83 8.45
CA PHE A 16 -7.21 -7.23 8.09
C PHE A 16 -6.16 -6.59 9.03
N ILE A 17 -6.43 -5.40 9.57
CA ILE A 17 -5.55 -4.70 10.51
C ILE A 17 -5.69 -5.25 11.94
N SER A 18 -6.86 -5.77 12.33
CA SER A 18 -7.14 -6.16 13.72
C SER A 18 -6.56 -7.53 14.17
N LEU A 19 -5.88 -8.27 13.30
CA LEU A 19 -5.34 -9.61 13.63
C LEU A 19 -3.85 -9.62 14.03
N SER A 20 -3.20 -8.45 14.15
CA SER A 20 -1.83 -8.35 14.66
C SER A 20 -1.84 -7.73 16.05
N GLY A 21 -2.15 -8.57 17.04
CA GLY A 21 -1.86 -8.29 18.44
C GLY A 21 -0.38 -7.98 18.65
N CYS A 22 -0.11 -7.10 19.60
CA CYS A 22 1.20 -6.67 20.07
C CYS A 22 2.27 -7.78 20.03
N ASN A 23 3.40 -7.50 19.39
CA ASN A 23 4.71 -7.93 19.87
C ASN A 23 5.76 -6.93 19.38
N ASN A 24 6.57 -6.44 20.33
CA ASN A 24 7.73 -5.61 20.09
C ASN A 24 8.67 -6.30 19.10
N PHE A 25 8.76 -5.79 17.87
CA PHE A 25 9.81 -6.15 16.92
C PHE A 25 10.53 -4.87 16.48
N THR A 26 11.14 -4.22 17.46
CA THR A 26 12.20 -3.24 17.22
C THR A 26 13.48 -4.00 16.86
N ASP A 27 13.56 -4.49 15.62
CA ASP A 27 14.85 -4.83 14.99
C ASP A 27 14.73 -4.71 13.47
N GLN A 28 14.52 -3.47 13.02
CA GLN A 28 14.55 -3.11 11.60
C GLN A 28 15.15 -1.71 11.41
N THR A 29 15.97 -1.27 12.37
CA THR A 29 16.51 0.09 12.46
C THR A 29 17.78 0.33 11.66
N ASP A 30 18.40 -0.68 11.06
CA ASP A 30 19.61 -0.50 10.21
C ASP A 30 19.49 -1.07 8.79
N ARG A 31 18.26 -1.16 8.24
CA ARG A 31 18.14 -1.34 6.79
C ARG A 31 18.27 0.01 6.10
N VAL A 32 19.30 0.16 5.29
CA VAL A 32 19.34 1.16 4.22
C VAL A 32 18.02 1.04 3.46
N LYS A 33 17.18 2.09 3.52
CA LYS A 33 15.93 2.12 2.74
C LYS A 33 16.26 1.82 1.30
N SER A 34 15.57 0.85 0.71
CA SER A 34 15.79 0.57 -0.70
C SER A 34 15.49 1.83 -1.52
N ALA A 35 16.17 2.00 -2.64
CA ALA A 35 15.89 3.11 -3.55
C ALA A 35 14.38 3.17 -3.90
N ASN A 36 13.75 2.00 -4.00
CA ASN A 36 12.32 1.86 -4.23
C ASN A 36 11.46 2.44 -3.09
N ASP A 37 11.81 2.19 -1.83
CA ASP A 37 11.13 2.78 -0.67
C ASP A 37 11.22 4.30 -0.63
N ILE A 38 12.36 4.85 -1.06
CA ILE A 38 12.56 6.30 -1.16
C ILE A 38 11.65 6.88 -2.25
N LEU A 39 11.58 6.24 -3.41
CA LEU A 39 10.71 6.66 -4.52
C LEU A 39 9.23 6.63 -4.13
N ILE A 40 8.78 5.54 -3.51
CA ILE A 40 7.39 5.44 -3.02
C ILE A 40 7.09 6.58 -2.05
N ARG A 41 7.95 6.77 -1.04
CA ARG A 41 7.76 7.81 -0.03
C ARG A 41 7.71 9.22 -0.64
N ASN A 42 8.56 9.49 -1.63
CA ASN A 42 8.57 10.77 -2.33
C ASN A 42 7.25 11.02 -3.08
N ILE A 43 6.72 10.01 -3.77
CA ILE A 43 5.42 10.11 -4.45
C ILE A 43 4.31 10.33 -3.42
N LEU A 44 4.26 9.53 -2.35
CA LEU A 44 3.23 9.66 -1.32
C LEU A 44 3.27 11.00 -0.58
N LEU A 45 4.46 11.59 -0.42
CA LEU A 45 4.62 12.92 0.15
C LEU A 45 4.03 13.99 -0.78
N LYS A 46 4.34 13.93 -2.09
CA LYS A 46 3.73 14.82 -3.09
C LYS A 46 2.22 14.70 -3.11
N MET A 47 1.69 13.48 -3.12
CA MET A 47 0.26 13.22 -3.06
C MET A 47 -0.38 13.80 -1.79
N SER A 48 0.26 13.62 -0.62
CA SER A 48 -0.17 14.23 0.65
C SER A 48 -0.20 15.76 0.59
N ASN A 49 0.54 16.37 -0.33
CA ASN A 49 0.57 17.81 -0.58
C ASN A 49 -0.44 18.28 -1.62
N GLY A 50 -1.24 17.37 -2.19
CA GLY A 50 -2.20 17.68 -3.26
C GLY A 50 -1.57 17.63 -4.66
N GLU A 51 -0.29 17.29 -4.76
CA GLU A 51 0.41 17.11 -6.04
C GLU A 51 0.18 15.68 -6.53
N LEU A 52 -0.96 15.46 -7.17
CA LEU A 52 -1.32 14.18 -7.76
C LEU A 52 -0.81 14.11 -9.21
N GLU A 53 -0.04 13.06 -9.52
CA GLU A 53 0.32 12.68 -10.89
C GLU A 53 -0.93 12.41 -11.74
N LYS A 54 -0.81 12.26 -13.06
CA LYS A 54 -1.97 11.91 -13.91
C LYS A 54 -2.48 10.47 -13.68
N SER A 55 -1.60 9.56 -13.27
CA SER A 55 -1.88 8.14 -13.08
C SER A 55 -1.07 7.58 -11.90
N ASP A 56 -1.56 6.51 -11.27
CA ASP A 56 -0.86 5.79 -10.19
C ASP A 56 -0.13 4.53 -10.67
N GLU A 57 -0.13 4.24 -11.97
CA GLU A 57 0.51 3.03 -12.51
C GLU A 57 1.95 2.88 -12.02
N ASN A 58 2.74 3.95 -12.10
CA ASN A 58 4.12 3.96 -11.59
C ASN A 58 4.18 3.71 -10.06
N LEU A 59 3.28 4.33 -9.28
CA LEU A 59 3.22 4.09 -7.84
C LEU A 59 2.91 2.62 -7.53
N ILE A 60 1.97 2.03 -8.26
CA ILE A 60 1.57 0.63 -8.10
C ILE A 60 2.72 -0.30 -8.46
N GLU A 61 3.44 -0.04 -9.55
CA GLU A 61 4.62 -0.82 -9.94
C GLU A 61 5.72 -0.77 -8.89
N LEU A 62 6.02 0.43 -8.36
CA LEU A 62 6.99 0.58 -7.27
C LEU A 62 6.55 -0.17 -6.02
N ILE A 63 5.26 -0.11 -5.64
CA ILE A 63 4.73 -0.86 -4.50
C ILE A 63 4.90 -2.37 -4.69
N LYS A 64 4.50 -2.90 -5.86
CA LYS A 64 4.67 -4.33 -6.20
C LYS A 64 6.13 -4.74 -6.11
N ARG A 65 7.04 -3.93 -6.66
CA ARG A 65 8.47 -4.15 -6.60
C ARG A 65 8.98 -4.19 -5.15
N GLY A 66 8.58 -3.24 -4.32
CA GLY A 66 9.00 -3.16 -2.92
C GLY A 66 8.54 -4.35 -2.09
N ILE A 67 7.33 -4.85 -2.36
CA ILE A 67 6.81 -6.08 -1.74
C ILE A 67 7.65 -7.30 -2.16
N ASN A 68 7.94 -7.44 -3.44
CA ASN A 68 8.75 -8.55 -3.96
C ASN A 68 10.21 -8.47 -3.50
N GLU A 69 10.80 -7.28 -3.46
CA GLU A 69 12.16 -7.04 -2.93
C GLU A 69 12.25 -7.53 -1.48
N GLU A 70 11.29 -7.17 -0.63
CA GLU A 70 11.29 -7.60 0.76
C GLU A 70 11.10 -9.12 0.91
N ALA A 71 10.16 -9.69 0.16
CA ALA A 71 9.92 -11.13 0.16
C ALA A 71 11.15 -11.91 -0.32
N ASN A 72 11.78 -11.46 -1.41
CA ASN A 72 12.98 -12.10 -1.98
C ASN A 72 14.20 -11.93 -1.08
N PHE A 73 14.37 -10.77 -0.45
CA PHE A 73 15.43 -10.57 0.55
C PHE A 73 15.32 -11.62 1.66
N VAL A 74 14.14 -11.76 2.27
CA VAL A 74 13.95 -12.74 3.36
C VAL A 74 14.08 -14.18 2.87
N LYS A 75 13.62 -14.48 1.64
CA LYS A 75 13.85 -15.80 1.01
C LYS A 75 15.34 -16.11 0.91
N ASN A 76 16.16 -15.16 0.45
CA ASN A 76 17.59 -15.36 0.22
C ASN A 76 18.40 -15.38 1.52
N THR A 77 18.00 -14.61 2.54
CA THR A 77 18.72 -14.55 3.82
C THR A 77 18.34 -15.69 4.77
N LYS A 78 17.06 -16.08 4.82
CA LYS A 78 16.55 -17.05 5.81
C LYS A 78 16.23 -18.42 5.21
N SER A 79 16.30 -18.58 3.88
CA SER A 79 15.95 -19.81 3.14
C SER A 79 14.61 -20.44 3.56
N ASN A 80 13.67 -19.60 4.03
CA ASN A 80 12.39 -20.03 4.58
C ASN A 80 11.24 -19.41 3.77
N PRO A 81 10.52 -20.19 2.94
CA PRO A 81 9.41 -19.69 2.13
C PRO A 81 8.29 -19.04 2.94
N ARG A 82 7.99 -19.54 4.15
CA ARG A 82 6.96 -18.97 5.02
C ARG A 82 7.36 -17.58 5.53
N ALA A 83 8.63 -17.43 5.90
CA ALA A 83 9.17 -16.14 6.34
C ALA A 83 9.19 -15.11 5.20
N SER A 84 9.50 -15.54 3.97
CA SER A 84 9.44 -14.71 2.76
C SER A 84 8.03 -14.18 2.50
N SER A 85 7.01 -15.07 2.48
CA SER A 85 5.62 -14.65 2.26
C SER A 85 5.10 -13.74 3.37
N GLN A 86 5.46 -14.02 4.63
CA GLN A 86 5.10 -13.17 5.76
C GLN A 86 5.72 -11.76 5.63
N ALA A 87 6.99 -11.68 5.23
CA ALA A 87 7.67 -10.39 5.04
C ALA A 87 7.03 -9.56 3.92
N GLY A 88 6.70 -10.19 2.78
CA GLY A 88 5.96 -9.54 1.70
C GLY A 88 4.59 -9.03 2.14
N ALA A 89 3.84 -9.84 2.90
CA ALA A 89 2.54 -9.44 3.44
C ALA A 89 2.63 -8.25 4.41
N LEU A 90 3.61 -8.24 5.32
CA LEU A 90 3.85 -7.13 6.24
C LEU A 90 4.24 -5.85 5.49
N LYS A 91 5.11 -5.97 4.48
CA LYS A 91 5.48 -4.84 3.63
C LYS A 91 4.27 -4.27 2.90
N ALA A 92 3.42 -5.13 2.35
CA ALA A 92 2.20 -4.73 1.68
C ALA A 92 1.25 -3.98 2.63
N GLN A 93 1.03 -4.50 3.85
CA GLN A 93 0.20 -3.84 4.86
C GLN A 93 0.73 -2.44 5.19
N SER A 94 2.04 -2.30 5.40
CA SER A 94 2.67 -1.00 5.67
C SER A 94 2.46 -0.02 4.51
N LEU A 95 2.73 -0.44 3.28
CA LEU A 95 2.58 0.41 2.10
C LEU A 95 1.14 0.83 1.86
N VAL A 96 0.20 -0.09 2.07
CA VAL A 96 -1.24 0.18 1.98
C VAL A 96 -1.69 1.21 3.01
N ALA A 97 -1.16 1.16 4.24
CA ALA A 97 -1.41 2.19 5.25
C ALA A 97 -0.86 3.57 4.83
N GLU A 98 0.36 3.62 4.29
CA GLU A 98 0.96 4.87 3.82
C GLU A 98 0.19 5.49 2.63
N VAL A 99 -0.21 4.67 1.64
CA VAL A 99 -1.06 5.08 0.52
C VAL A 99 -2.38 5.66 1.03
N THR A 100 -3.02 4.98 1.98
CA THR A 100 -4.27 5.43 2.58
C THR A 100 -4.11 6.79 3.26
N ALA A 101 -3.03 6.98 4.03
CA ALA A 101 -2.76 8.25 4.69
C ALA A 101 -2.53 9.39 3.67
N ALA A 102 -1.78 9.12 2.60
CA ALA A 102 -1.51 10.10 1.55
C ALA A 102 -2.79 10.53 0.82
N TYR A 103 -3.62 9.57 0.42
CA TYR A 103 -4.91 9.85 -0.22
C TYR A 103 -5.89 10.56 0.70
N THR A 104 -5.96 10.16 1.97
CA THR A 104 -6.81 10.84 2.95
C THR A 104 -6.43 12.32 3.05
N ARG A 105 -5.14 12.64 3.11
CA ARG A 105 -4.66 14.03 3.11
C ARG A 105 -5.00 14.76 1.81
N ALA A 106 -4.84 14.10 0.65
CA ALA A 106 -5.20 14.68 -0.65
C ALA A 106 -6.69 15.00 -0.74
N ILE A 107 -7.56 14.12 -0.24
CA ILE A 107 -9.01 14.33 -0.15
C ILE A 107 -9.32 15.55 0.72
N PHE A 108 -8.73 15.65 1.91
CA PHE A 108 -8.96 16.81 2.80
C PHE A 108 -8.41 18.13 2.26
N LYS A 109 -7.45 18.10 1.34
CA LYS A 109 -6.90 19.29 0.67
C LYS A 109 -7.63 19.66 -0.62
N SER A 110 -8.55 18.82 -1.09
CA SER A 110 -9.33 19.08 -2.30
C SER A 110 -10.16 20.35 -2.13
N LYS A 111 -10.23 21.18 -3.17
CA LYS A 111 -10.88 22.51 -3.12
C LYS A 111 -12.39 22.44 -3.36
N SER A 112 -12.87 21.33 -3.91
CA SER A 112 -14.30 21.09 -4.13
C SER A 112 -14.70 19.64 -3.83
N PRO A 113 -16.00 19.38 -3.59
CA PRO A 113 -16.52 18.03 -3.45
C PRO A 113 -16.26 17.15 -4.67
N GLU A 114 -16.32 17.71 -5.89
CA GLU A 114 -16.07 16.99 -7.14
C GLU A 114 -14.60 16.54 -7.24
N GLU A 115 -13.67 17.42 -6.87
CA GLU A 115 -12.25 17.08 -6.78
C GLU A 115 -12.03 15.97 -5.74
N ALA A 116 -12.57 16.12 -4.53
CA ALA A 116 -12.48 15.13 -3.47
C ALA A 116 -13.04 13.76 -3.89
N HIS A 117 -14.15 13.75 -4.63
CA HIS A 117 -14.75 12.52 -5.16
C HIS A 117 -13.86 11.85 -6.22
N GLY A 118 -13.25 12.65 -7.11
CA GLY A 118 -12.27 12.16 -8.08
C GLY A 118 -11.06 11.50 -7.40
N VAL A 119 -10.52 12.14 -6.36
CA VAL A 119 -9.41 11.60 -5.57
C VAL A 119 -9.82 10.32 -4.84
N LEU A 120 -11.02 10.26 -4.26
CA LEU A 120 -11.54 9.06 -3.59
C LEU A 120 -11.69 7.87 -4.56
N LYS A 121 -12.22 8.10 -5.75
CA LYS A 121 -12.35 7.04 -6.78
C LYS A 121 -10.98 6.49 -7.18
N ARG A 122 -10.01 7.39 -7.31
CA ARG A 122 -8.63 7.02 -7.64
C ARG A 122 -7.95 6.23 -6.51
N PHE A 123 -8.17 6.62 -5.26
CA PHE A 123 -7.75 5.85 -4.08
C PHE A 123 -8.31 4.42 -4.12
N GLN A 124 -9.62 4.26 -4.34
CA GLN A 124 -10.27 2.95 -4.39
C GLN A 124 -9.65 2.05 -5.47
N ASN A 125 -9.41 2.59 -6.66
CA ASN A 125 -8.76 1.84 -7.74
C ASN A 125 -7.33 1.44 -7.39
N THR A 126 -6.54 2.36 -6.81
CA THR A 126 -5.15 2.09 -6.40
C THR A 126 -5.09 0.97 -5.36
N ILE A 127 -5.91 1.04 -4.31
CA ILE A 127 -5.96 0.01 -3.27
C ILE A 127 -6.41 -1.33 -3.85
N LEU A 128 -7.43 -1.33 -4.71
CA LEU A 128 -7.89 -2.56 -5.35
C LEU A 128 -6.75 -3.24 -6.11
N MET A 129 -5.97 -2.48 -6.91
CA MET A 129 -4.85 -3.03 -7.66
C MET A 129 -3.73 -3.59 -6.76
N ILE A 130 -3.45 -2.94 -5.63
CA ILE A 130 -2.47 -3.44 -4.65
C ILE A 130 -2.98 -4.71 -3.98
N VAL A 131 -4.25 -4.73 -3.56
CA VAL A 131 -4.87 -5.89 -2.89
C VAL A 131 -4.99 -7.08 -3.84
N GLU A 132 -5.37 -6.87 -5.09
CA GLU A 132 -5.42 -7.96 -6.08
C GLU A 132 -4.04 -8.57 -6.33
N PHE A 133 -2.98 -7.76 -6.30
CA PHE A 133 -1.62 -8.28 -6.34
C PHE A 133 -1.27 -9.09 -5.09
N THR A 134 -1.61 -8.60 -3.89
CA THR A 134 -1.23 -9.29 -2.64
C THR A 134 -2.00 -10.58 -2.42
N LYS A 135 -3.25 -10.67 -2.89
CA LYS A 135 -4.07 -11.89 -2.88
C LYS A 135 -3.43 -13.04 -3.65
N GLN A 136 -2.61 -12.75 -4.67
CA GLN A 136 -1.91 -13.80 -5.41
C GLN A 136 -0.92 -14.56 -4.52
N GLY A 137 -0.46 -13.96 -3.41
CA GLY A 137 0.39 -14.59 -2.38
C GLY A 137 1.77 -15.05 -2.87
N LYS A 138 2.08 -14.83 -4.15
CA LYS A 138 3.31 -15.25 -4.84
C LYS A 138 4.26 -14.07 -4.95
N PHE A 139 4.86 -13.68 -3.83
CA PHE A 139 5.81 -12.56 -3.77
C PHE A 139 7.23 -12.91 -4.26
N SER A 140 7.50 -14.19 -4.56
CA SER A 140 8.85 -14.71 -4.84
C SER A 140 8.91 -15.74 -5.98
N LEU A 141 7.91 -15.72 -6.87
CA LEU A 141 7.78 -16.60 -8.04
C LEU A 141 7.62 -15.76 -9.32
N GLN A 142 8.62 -14.94 -9.64
CA GLN A 142 8.92 -14.51 -11.01
C GLN A 142 10.44 -14.46 -11.18
#